data_AF-A0A7V0XP14-F1
#
_entry.id   AF-A0A7V0XP14-F1
#
_cell.length_a   1.000
_cell.length_b   1.000
_cell.length_c   1.000
_cell.angle_alpha   90.00
_cell.angle_beta   90.00
_cell.angle_gamma   90.00
#
_symmetry.space_group_name_H-M   'P 1'
#
loop_
_entity.id
_entity.type
_entity.pdbx_description
1 polymer ?
#
loop_
_entity_poly.entity_id
_entity_poly.type
_entity_poly.pdbx_seq_one_letter_code
_entity_poly.pdbx_strand_id
1 'polypeptide(L)'
;MHFHGWLKKRSPKIRIIYEKYRPAPGNVPEYFLKHFHGIVRSFFSCLFFLSFGPGRQMYKRSKCSRGFIDKRQKIMKKEAMYAEKAGADNVRCLLCPHRCLIKPGKRGICRVRKNVNGTLVTETYGKLSAVHIDPVEKKPLYHFYPGRTILSVGSIGCNMHCDFCQNWDISQSSPDNFHHLKEHFPEELAEVAAESKDNIGIAYTYNEPVVFYEMMIDTARLVHKRGKMNVAVTNAFIEPDPLQELIPLMDAFNVDLKAFDKEFYRKYAGARLE
;
A
#
# COMPACT_ATOMS: atom_id res chain seq x y z
N MET A 1 7.67 -14.60 -25.86
CA MET A 1 6.94 -13.82 -26.88
C MET A 1 5.44 -14.09 -26.77
N HIS A 2 4.78 -13.83 -25.62
CA HIS A 2 3.33 -14.09 -25.45
C HIS A 2 2.63 -13.20 -24.39
N PHE A 3 3.14 -12.00 -24.09
CA PHE A 3 2.42 -11.04 -23.21
C PHE A 3 1.61 -9.98 -23.98
N HIS A 4 1.89 -9.77 -25.27
CA HIS A 4 1.33 -8.67 -26.05
C HIS A 4 -0.09 -8.91 -26.61
N GLY A 5 -0.54 -10.17 -26.67
CA GLY A 5 -1.82 -10.51 -27.31
C GLY A 5 -3.06 -10.38 -26.42
N TRP A 6 -2.89 -10.50 -25.10
CA TRP A 6 -4.03 -10.69 -24.19
C TRP A 6 -4.62 -9.37 -23.68
N LEU A 7 -3.77 -8.39 -23.36
CA LEU A 7 -4.18 -7.08 -22.81
C LEU A 7 -4.88 -6.15 -23.81
N LYS A 8 -4.79 -6.42 -25.13
CA LYS A 8 -5.39 -5.56 -26.16
C LYS A 8 -6.92 -5.66 -26.28
N LYS A 9 -7.57 -6.66 -25.66
CA LYS A 9 -9.00 -6.94 -25.99
C LYS A 9 -10.05 -6.44 -25.00
N ARG A 10 -9.74 -6.01 -23.77
CA ARG A 10 -10.78 -5.49 -22.85
C ARG A 10 -10.23 -4.51 -21.79
N SER A 11 -10.17 -3.22 -22.14
CA SER A 11 -10.44 -2.04 -21.29
C SER A 11 -9.71 -0.82 -21.88
N PRO A 12 -10.42 0.22 -22.38
CA PRO A 12 -9.77 1.40 -22.97
C PRO A 12 -9.04 2.30 -21.95
N LYS A 13 -8.94 1.91 -20.67
CA LYS A 13 -8.44 2.77 -19.58
C LYS A 13 -7.05 2.43 -19.04
N ILE A 14 -6.47 1.28 -19.39
CA ILE A 14 -5.18 0.86 -18.79
C ILE A 14 -4.04 1.25 -19.72
N ARG A 15 -3.26 2.26 -19.34
CA ARG A 15 -1.98 2.57 -19.99
C ARG A 15 -0.88 1.76 -19.30
N ILE A 16 -0.47 0.66 -19.93
CA ILE A 16 0.80 0.01 -19.57
C ILE A 16 1.90 0.78 -20.27
N ILE A 17 2.61 1.61 -19.51
CA ILE A 17 3.74 2.39 -20.02
C ILE A 17 4.99 1.51 -19.84
N TYR A 18 5.50 0.94 -20.93
CA TYR A 18 6.83 0.34 -20.98
C TYR A 18 7.80 1.41 -21.50
N GLU A 19 8.60 2.02 -20.62
CA GLU A 19 9.68 2.92 -21.05
C GLU A 19 11.01 2.16 -21.18
N LYS A 20 11.53 2.08 -22.41
CA LYS A 20 12.92 1.71 -22.68
C LYS A 20 13.81 2.89 -22.28
N TYR A 21 14.61 2.69 -21.24
CA TYR A 21 15.64 3.63 -20.80
C TYR A 21 16.60 3.98 -21.96
N ARG A 22 16.76 5.28 -22.26
CA ARG A 22 17.80 5.81 -23.14
C ARG A 22 18.31 7.11 -22.48
N PRO A 23 19.55 7.18 -21.97
CA PRO A 23 20.01 8.40 -21.32
C PRO A 23 20.48 9.40 -22.39
N ALA A 24 20.17 10.68 -22.18
CA ALA A 24 20.84 11.80 -22.84
C ALA A 24 21.02 12.95 -21.82
N PRO A 25 22.08 13.77 -21.97
CA PRO A 25 22.75 14.40 -20.85
C PRO A 25 22.26 15.83 -20.53
N GLY A 26 22.44 16.23 -19.27
CA GLY A 26 22.72 17.61 -18.84
C GLY A 26 21.58 18.63 -18.84
N ASN A 27 21.10 18.97 -17.64
CA ASN A 27 21.17 20.32 -17.04
C ASN A 27 20.25 20.40 -15.81
N VAL A 28 20.84 20.65 -14.65
CA VAL A 28 20.14 20.85 -13.38
C VAL A 28 20.07 22.35 -13.11
N PRO A 29 18.88 22.94 -12.91
CA PRO A 29 18.77 24.24 -12.26
C PRO A 29 18.49 24.08 -10.76
N GLU A 30 19.35 24.72 -10.00
CA GLU A 30 19.25 25.05 -8.57
C GLU A 30 17.85 25.54 -8.17
N TYR A 31 17.16 24.83 -7.28
CA TYR A 31 16.12 25.42 -6.42
C TYR A 31 15.99 24.61 -5.12
N PHE A 32 17.01 24.72 -4.28
CA PHE A 32 16.93 24.39 -2.85
C PHE A 32 16.72 25.68 -2.06
N LEU A 33 15.91 25.60 -0.99
CA LEU A 33 15.62 26.62 0.03
C LEU A 33 14.48 27.60 -0.30
N LYS A 34 13.26 27.25 0.15
CA LYS A 34 12.46 28.09 1.09
C LYS A 34 11.15 27.39 1.48
N HIS A 35 10.82 27.54 2.77
CA HIS A 35 9.52 27.32 3.44
C HIS A 35 9.28 25.97 4.14
N PHE A 36 10.01 25.80 5.24
CA PHE A 36 9.43 25.34 6.51
C PHE A 36 8.58 26.49 7.11
N HIS A 37 7.32 26.22 7.45
CA HIS A 37 6.56 26.67 8.64
C HIS A 37 5.04 26.72 8.38
N GLY A 38 4.29 25.99 9.22
CA GLY A 38 2.92 26.33 9.62
C GLY A 38 1.78 25.65 8.84
N ILE A 39 1.04 24.76 9.51
CA ILE A 39 -0.34 24.99 9.99
C ILE A 39 -0.79 23.72 10.73
N VAL A 40 -0.77 23.81 12.07
CA VAL A 40 -1.64 23.05 12.96
C VAL A 40 -2.70 24.04 13.39
N ARG A 41 -3.94 23.89 12.90
CA ARG A 41 -5.19 24.40 13.49
C ARG A 41 -6.33 24.32 12.47
N SER A 42 -7.11 23.26 12.53
CA SER A 42 -8.58 23.34 12.47
C SER A 42 -9.13 21.96 12.73
N PHE A 43 -9.58 21.68 13.95
CA PHE A 43 -10.60 20.68 14.28
C PHE A 43 -10.89 20.79 15.79
N PHE A 44 -11.51 21.89 16.18
CA PHE A 44 -12.25 22.00 17.44
C PHE A 44 -13.49 22.84 17.19
N SER A 45 -14.50 22.21 16.59
CA SER A 45 -15.88 22.69 16.65
C SER A 45 -16.67 21.68 17.48
N CYS A 46 -16.65 21.89 18.79
CA CYS A 46 -17.75 21.50 19.68
C CYS A 46 -17.56 22.26 21.00
N LEU A 47 -17.72 23.58 20.95
CA LEU A 47 -17.91 24.38 22.17
C LEU A 47 -19.33 24.11 22.68
N PHE A 48 -19.45 23.32 23.74
CA PHE A 48 -20.56 23.43 24.65
C PHE A 48 -20.32 24.65 25.56
N PHE A 49 -21.22 25.62 25.49
CA PHE A 49 -21.38 26.63 26.54
C PHE A 49 -21.81 25.94 27.84
N LEU A 50 -21.15 26.26 28.96
CA LEU A 50 -21.76 26.66 30.23
C LEU A 50 -20.70 26.94 31.31
N SER A 51 -20.60 28.23 31.63
CA SER A 51 -20.17 28.93 32.84
C SER A 51 -20.04 28.20 34.20
N PHE A 52 -18.93 28.53 34.88
CA PHE A 52 -18.66 28.73 36.33
C PHE A 52 -18.70 27.57 37.37
N GLY A 53 -17.59 27.44 38.11
CA GLY A 53 -17.54 26.92 39.50
C GLY A 53 -16.36 25.96 39.81
N PRO A 54 -15.51 26.20 40.84
CA PRO A 54 -14.41 25.32 41.21
C PRO A 54 -14.90 24.22 42.19
N GLY A 55 -14.84 22.96 41.77
CA GLY A 55 -15.21 21.83 42.63
C GLY A 55 -14.58 20.53 42.14
N ARG A 56 -13.85 19.84 43.04
CA ARG A 56 -13.28 18.51 42.81
C ARG A 56 -14.34 17.53 42.32
N GLN A 57 -14.12 16.87 41.18
CA GLN A 57 -14.83 15.64 40.89
C GLN A 57 -14.00 14.69 40.01
N MET A 58 -13.82 13.48 40.53
CA MET A 58 -13.32 12.29 39.83
C MET A 58 -14.01 12.13 38.47
N TYR A 59 -13.25 12.22 37.39
CA TYR A 59 -13.74 11.83 36.07
C TYR A 59 -13.88 10.31 35.98
N LYS A 60 -15.11 9.82 36.17
CA LYS A 60 -15.51 8.47 35.75
C LYS A 60 -15.27 8.35 34.24
N ARG A 61 -14.39 7.43 33.84
CA ARG A 61 -14.22 6.98 32.45
C ARG A 61 -15.60 6.61 31.87
N SER A 62 -16.09 7.41 30.93
CA SER A 62 -17.36 7.17 30.27
C SER A 62 -17.25 5.99 29.30
N LYS A 63 -18.30 5.15 29.28
CA LYS A 63 -18.45 3.90 28.52
C LYS A 63 -18.42 4.07 26.97
N CYS A 64 -18.30 5.30 26.45
CA CYS A 64 -18.32 5.60 25.01
C CYS A 64 -17.02 5.20 24.28
N SER A 65 -15.88 5.19 24.98
CA SER A 65 -14.58 4.86 24.38
C SER A 65 -14.41 3.37 24.04
N ARG A 66 -15.06 2.46 24.76
CA ARG A 66 -14.91 1.00 24.54
C ARG A 66 -15.49 0.55 23.20
N GLY A 67 -16.67 1.05 22.80
CA GLY A 67 -17.29 0.67 21.53
C GLY A 67 -16.54 1.19 20.29
N PHE A 68 -15.82 2.31 20.42
CA PHE A 68 -15.02 2.89 19.35
C PHE A 68 -13.64 2.22 19.23
N ILE A 69 -12.99 1.93 20.36
CA ILE A 69 -11.73 1.19 20.43
C ILE A 69 -11.92 -0.24 19.92
N ASP A 70 -13.00 -0.92 20.31
CA ASP A 70 -13.27 -2.32 19.91
C ASP A 70 -13.61 -2.42 18.41
N LYS A 71 -14.30 -1.42 17.83
CA LYS A 71 -14.46 -1.30 16.37
C LYS A 71 -13.12 -1.08 15.66
N ARG A 72 -12.26 -0.18 16.12
CA ARG A 72 -10.91 0.03 15.53
C ARG A 72 -10.03 -1.22 15.66
N GLN A 73 -10.03 -1.88 16.81
CA GLN A 73 -9.23 -3.10 17.04
C GLN A 73 -9.72 -4.29 16.19
N LYS A 74 -11.02 -4.38 15.94
CA LYS A 74 -11.62 -5.36 15.01
C LYS A 74 -11.33 -5.04 13.54
N ILE A 75 -11.18 -3.75 13.18
CA ILE A 75 -10.75 -3.32 11.83
C ILE A 75 -9.26 -3.65 11.58
N MET A 76 -8.42 -3.66 12.63
CA MET A 76 -6.97 -3.91 12.51
C MET A 76 -6.57 -5.37 12.22
N LYS A 77 -7.52 -6.31 12.27
CA LYS A 77 -7.31 -7.70 11.83
C LYS A 77 -8.28 -8.01 10.70
N LYS A 78 -7.90 -7.61 9.49
CA LYS A 78 -8.65 -7.89 8.27
C LYS A 78 -8.33 -9.31 7.81
N GLU A 79 -9.37 -10.10 7.54
CA GLU A 79 -9.23 -11.40 6.87
C GLU A 79 -8.61 -11.19 5.49
N ALA A 80 -7.61 -11.99 5.18
CA ALA A 80 -6.84 -11.86 3.96
C ALA A 80 -7.55 -12.61 2.82
N MET A 81 -7.68 -11.95 1.68
CA MET A 81 -8.23 -12.54 0.46
C MET A 81 -7.28 -13.60 -0.12
N TYR A 82 -7.75 -14.39 -1.10
CA TYR A 82 -6.91 -15.39 -1.78
C TYR A 82 -6.26 -16.37 -0.80
N ALA A 83 -7.10 -17.05 -0.02
CA ALA A 83 -6.70 -18.06 0.94
C ALA A 83 -7.62 -19.29 0.82
N GLU A 84 -7.05 -20.48 0.86
CA GLU A 84 -7.79 -21.74 0.92
C GLU A 84 -7.36 -22.55 2.15
N LYS A 85 -8.30 -23.31 2.72
CA LYS A 85 -7.98 -24.26 3.80
C LYS A 85 -7.14 -25.40 3.23
N ALA A 86 -6.08 -25.78 3.94
CA ALA A 86 -5.11 -26.77 3.47
C ALA A 86 -4.75 -27.80 4.56
N GLY A 87 -5.78 -28.38 5.18
CA GLY A 87 -5.68 -29.29 6.34
C GLY A 87 -6.54 -28.77 7.51
N ALA A 88 -6.30 -29.30 8.72
CA ALA A 88 -7.08 -28.94 9.91
C ALA A 88 -7.02 -27.43 10.19
N ASP A 89 -5.82 -26.89 10.43
CA ASP A 89 -5.63 -25.48 10.75
C ASP A 89 -4.62 -24.77 9.81
N ASN A 90 -4.13 -25.46 8.78
CA ASN A 90 -3.21 -24.87 7.81
C ASN A 90 -3.97 -24.07 6.76
N VAL A 91 -3.35 -23.00 6.27
CA VAL A 91 -3.92 -22.16 5.21
C VAL A 91 -2.93 -22.03 4.07
N ARG A 92 -3.40 -22.20 2.84
CA ARG A 92 -2.62 -21.91 1.63
C ARG A 92 -2.99 -20.52 1.14
N CYS A 93 -2.01 -19.63 1.04
CA CYS A 93 -2.20 -18.31 0.45
C CYS A 93 -1.98 -18.40 -1.06
N LEU A 94 -2.92 -17.85 -1.85
CA LEU A 94 -2.94 -17.87 -3.31
C LEU A 94 -2.74 -16.47 -3.92
N LEU A 95 -2.26 -15.51 -3.13
CA LEU A 95 -2.11 -14.12 -3.58
C LEU A 95 -0.97 -13.94 -4.59
N CYS A 96 0.13 -14.67 -4.39
CA CYS A 96 1.33 -14.57 -5.21
C CYS A 96 1.90 -15.95 -5.54
N PRO A 97 2.78 -16.05 -6.54
CA PRO A 97 3.30 -17.33 -7.03
C PRO A 97 4.05 -18.19 -6.00
N HIS A 98 4.38 -17.66 -4.83
CA HIS A 98 4.94 -18.47 -3.72
C HIS A 98 3.97 -19.51 -3.16
N ARG A 99 2.66 -19.29 -3.29
CA ARG A 99 1.61 -20.20 -2.80
C ARG A 99 1.89 -20.77 -1.41
N CYS A 100 2.25 -19.90 -0.45
CA CYS A 100 2.74 -20.35 0.86
C CYS A 100 1.74 -21.25 1.59
N LEU A 101 2.19 -22.42 2.08
CA LEU A 101 1.46 -23.21 3.08
C LEU A 101 1.82 -22.68 4.47
N ILE A 102 0.87 -22.05 5.14
CA ILE A 102 1.09 -21.33 6.39
C ILE A 102 0.48 -22.11 7.54
N LYS A 103 1.32 -22.58 8.46
CA LYS A 103 0.92 -23.26 9.70
C LYS A 103 0.30 -22.26 10.70
N PRO A 104 -0.55 -22.71 11.64
CA PRO A 104 -1.09 -21.86 12.69
C PRO A 104 -0.03 -21.03 13.42
N GLY A 105 -0.31 -19.75 13.62
CA GLY A 105 0.60 -18.80 14.28
C GLY A 105 1.79 -18.35 13.43
N LYS A 106 2.00 -18.92 12.23
CA LYS A 106 3.09 -18.55 11.33
C LYS A 106 2.63 -17.54 10.27
N ARG A 107 3.61 -16.93 9.62
CA ARG A 107 3.43 -15.97 8.53
C ARG A 107 3.90 -16.57 7.21
N GLY A 108 3.32 -16.07 6.11
CA GLY A 108 3.88 -16.29 4.78
C GLY A 108 5.24 -15.62 4.62
N ILE A 109 5.89 -15.89 3.47
CA ILE A 109 7.22 -15.34 3.18
C ILE A 109 7.26 -13.81 3.20
N CYS A 110 6.12 -13.15 2.91
CA CYS A 110 5.99 -11.70 2.98
C CYS A 110 6.00 -11.10 4.39
N ARG A 111 5.98 -11.93 5.44
CA ARG A 111 6.03 -11.52 6.85
C ARG A 111 4.86 -10.66 7.34
N VAL A 112 3.79 -10.54 6.56
CA VAL A 112 2.62 -9.70 6.91
C VAL A 112 1.27 -10.39 6.81
N ARG A 113 1.19 -11.56 6.16
CA ARG A 113 -0.01 -12.41 6.15
C ARG A 113 0.19 -13.57 7.12
N LYS A 114 -0.60 -13.63 8.18
CA LYS A 114 -0.47 -14.58 9.30
C LYS A 114 -1.65 -15.52 9.36
N ASN A 115 -1.40 -16.80 9.58
CA ASN A 115 -2.46 -17.74 9.89
C ASN A 115 -2.81 -17.65 11.38
N VAL A 116 -4.04 -17.26 11.68
CA VAL A 116 -4.61 -17.23 13.03
C VAL A 116 -5.69 -18.31 13.10
N ASN A 117 -5.33 -19.46 13.66
CA ASN A 117 -6.22 -20.59 13.93
C ASN A 117 -7.06 -21.04 12.71
N GLY A 118 -6.43 -21.15 11.53
CA GLY A 118 -7.09 -21.59 10.29
C GLY A 118 -7.66 -20.46 9.44
N THR A 119 -7.54 -19.20 9.87
CA THR A 119 -7.91 -18.01 9.09
C THR A 119 -6.66 -17.22 8.72
N LEU A 120 -6.45 -16.94 7.44
CA LEU A 120 -5.39 -16.03 7.02
C LEU A 120 -5.84 -14.59 7.29
N VAL A 121 -5.02 -13.82 8.00
CA VAL A 121 -5.24 -12.39 8.25
C VAL A 121 -4.07 -11.58 7.73
N THR A 122 -4.35 -10.36 7.28
CA THR A 122 -3.31 -9.37 7.00
C THR A 122 -3.06 -8.51 8.25
N GLU A 123 -1.81 -8.34 8.62
CA GLU A 123 -1.41 -7.59 9.81
C GLU A 123 -1.01 -6.12 9.51
N THR A 124 -1.06 -5.73 8.24
CA THR A 124 -0.73 -4.40 7.72
C THR A 124 -1.95 -3.57 7.34
N TYR A 125 -3.17 -4.11 7.45
CA TYR A 125 -4.38 -3.33 7.16
C TYR A 125 -4.50 -2.13 8.11
N GLY A 126 -4.56 -0.94 7.53
CA GLY A 126 -4.59 0.32 8.27
C GLY A 126 -3.23 0.75 8.82
N LYS A 127 -2.11 0.10 8.45
CA LYS A 127 -0.78 0.39 8.98
C LYS A 127 0.21 0.71 7.86
N LEU A 128 0.71 1.93 7.85
CA LEU A 128 1.68 2.42 6.86
C LEU A 128 3.02 2.76 7.50
N SER A 129 4.10 2.46 6.80
CA SER A 129 5.47 2.87 7.16
C SER A 129 5.79 4.27 6.62
N ALA A 130 5.20 4.64 5.48
CA ALA A 130 5.49 5.88 4.78
C ALA A 130 4.23 6.46 4.12
N VAL A 131 4.07 7.78 4.23
CA VAL A 131 3.00 8.58 3.59
C VAL A 131 3.61 9.91 3.19
N HIS A 132 3.73 10.16 1.88
CA HIS A 132 4.35 11.37 1.34
C HIS A 132 3.63 11.84 0.09
N ILE A 133 3.58 13.14 -0.15
CA ILE A 133 3.18 13.69 -1.45
C ILE A 133 4.47 13.95 -2.22
N ASP A 134 4.68 13.24 -3.33
CA ASP A 134 5.82 13.52 -4.23
C ASP A 134 5.35 13.72 -5.68
N PRO A 135 6.20 14.28 -6.54
CA PRO A 135 5.95 14.34 -7.98
C PRO A 135 5.67 12.96 -8.58
N VAL A 136 4.86 12.92 -9.64
CA VAL A 136 4.56 11.69 -10.36
C VAL A 136 5.82 11.09 -11.00
N GLU A 137 6.77 11.92 -11.39
CA GLU A 137 8.04 11.54 -12.02
C GLU A 137 8.92 10.67 -11.12
N LYS A 138 8.71 10.69 -9.79
CA LYS A 138 9.39 9.78 -8.85
C LYS A 138 8.94 8.31 -9.02
N LYS A 139 7.81 8.05 -9.70
CA LYS A 139 7.18 6.72 -9.90
C LYS A 139 7.50 6.15 -11.30
N PRO A 140 8.62 6.57 -11.89
CA PRO A 140 8.89 6.56 -13.34
C PRO A 140 7.69 6.61 -14.31
N LEU A 141 6.74 7.53 -14.10
CA LEU A 141 5.57 7.71 -14.99
C LEU A 141 5.56 9.09 -15.68
N TYR A 142 6.59 9.39 -16.48
CA TYR A 142 6.82 10.72 -17.07
C TYR A 142 5.70 11.23 -18.00
N HIS A 143 4.90 10.33 -18.56
CA HIS A 143 3.79 10.66 -19.45
C HIS A 143 2.40 10.52 -18.80
N PHE A 144 2.35 10.32 -17.48
CA PHE A 144 1.13 10.21 -16.71
C PHE A 144 1.00 11.44 -15.80
N TYR A 145 0.24 12.46 -16.25
CA TYR A 145 0.07 13.71 -15.50
C TYR A 145 1.40 14.41 -15.12
N PRO A 146 2.23 14.80 -16.10
CA PRO A 146 3.51 15.45 -15.86
C PRO A 146 3.36 16.74 -15.04
N GLY A 147 4.29 16.98 -14.13
CA GLY A 147 4.34 18.15 -13.24
C GLY A 147 3.31 18.14 -12.10
N ARG A 148 2.53 17.07 -11.95
CA ARG A 148 1.55 16.92 -10.87
C ARG A 148 2.14 16.12 -9.69
N THR A 149 1.47 16.20 -8.54
CA THR A 149 1.84 15.43 -7.35
C THR A 149 0.93 14.22 -7.16
N ILE A 150 1.42 13.22 -6.43
CA ILE A 150 0.67 12.01 -6.08
C ILE A 150 0.98 11.56 -4.66
N LEU A 151 -0.07 11.28 -3.87
CA LEU A 151 0.05 10.77 -2.52
C LEU A 151 0.61 9.35 -2.57
N SER A 152 1.77 9.15 -2.00
CA SER A 152 2.53 7.92 -2.05
C SER A 152 2.47 7.25 -0.70
N VAL A 153 2.00 6.00 -0.69
CA VAL A 153 1.78 5.21 0.52
C VAL A 153 2.51 3.88 0.43
N GLY A 154 3.08 3.44 1.55
CA GLY A 154 3.73 2.15 1.66
C GLY A 154 3.59 1.59 3.07
N SER A 155 3.66 0.27 3.16
CA SER A 155 3.60 -0.47 4.42
C SER A 155 4.93 -1.21 4.63
N ILE A 156 4.87 -2.38 5.26
CA ILE A 156 6.03 -3.26 5.47
C ILE A 156 5.79 -4.61 4.80
N GLY A 157 6.86 -5.40 4.71
CA GLY A 157 6.85 -6.70 4.08
C GLY A 157 6.92 -6.62 2.56
N CYS A 158 7.36 -7.72 1.95
CA CYS A 158 7.47 -7.87 0.51
C CYS A 158 7.45 -9.35 0.16
N ASN A 159 6.83 -9.72 -0.95
CA ASN A 159 6.83 -11.08 -1.45
C ASN A 159 8.10 -11.43 -2.24
N MET A 160 9.07 -10.51 -2.35
CA MET A 160 10.43 -10.76 -2.84
C MET A 160 11.45 -10.39 -1.76
N HIS A 161 12.65 -10.97 -1.85
CA HIS A 161 13.78 -10.67 -0.97
C HIS A 161 14.98 -10.27 -1.83
N CYS A 162 14.95 -9.04 -2.35
CA CYS A 162 16.02 -8.53 -3.20
C CYS A 162 17.26 -8.13 -2.40
N ASP A 163 18.42 -8.68 -2.73
CA ASP A 163 19.71 -8.34 -2.08
C ASP A 163 20.09 -6.86 -2.28
N PHE A 164 19.59 -6.25 -3.36
CA PHE A 164 19.83 -4.86 -3.75
C PHE A 164 18.67 -3.92 -3.36
N CYS A 165 17.78 -4.33 -2.45
CA CYS A 165 16.63 -3.53 -2.07
C CYS A 165 17.04 -2.23 -1.36
N GLN A 166 16.67 -1.08 -1.91
CA GLN A 166 16.91 0.23 -1.29
C GLN A 166 16.07 0.44 -0.02
N ASN A 167 14.85 -0.11 -0.01
CA ASN A 167 13.90 0.00 1.10
C ASN A 167 13.85 -1.33 1.89
N TRP A 168 15.03 -1.94 2.11
CA TRP A 168 15.14 -3.26 2.76
C TRP A 168 14.60 -3.25 4.19
N ASP A 169 14.75 -2.12 4.88
CA ASP A 169 14.32 -1.86 6.25
C ASP A 169 12.79 -2.00 6.42
N ILE A 170 11.99 -1.57 5.45
CA ILE A 170 10.53 -1.76 5.46
C ILE A 170 10.11 -3.06 4.77
N SER A 171 10.74 -3.41 3.63
CA SER A 171 10.30 -4.53 2.79
C SER A 171 10.64 -5.89 3.38
N GLN A 172 11.73 -5.98 4.15
CA GLN A 172 12.14 -7.21 4.84
C GLN A 172 11.75 -7.21 6.32
N SER A 173 10.96 -6.23 6.76
CA SER A 173 10.45 -6.15 8.12
C SER A 173 9.18 -6.96 8.34
N SER A 174 8.85 -7.13 9.62
CA SER A 174 7.59 -7.70 10.08
C SER A 174 6.94 -6.75 11.08
N PRO A 175 5.63 -6.89 11.38
CA PRO A 175 4.96 -6.07 12.38
C PRO A 175 5.62 -6.14 13.77
N ASP A 176 6.34 -7.23 14.06
CA ASP A 176 6.99 -7.42 15.36
C ASP A 176 8.33 -6.66 15.45
N ASN A 177 8.96 -6.37 14.31
CA ASN A 177 10.32 -5.80 14.24
C ASN A 177 10.35 -4.35 13.73
N PHE A 178 9.21 -3.80 13.29
CA PHE A 178 9.11 -2.44 12.78
C PHE A 178 8.12 -1.63 13.60
N HIS A 179 8.63 -0.73 14.44
CA HIS A 179 7.84 -0.03 15.45
C HIS A 179 7.33 1.35 14.99
N HIS A 180 7.64 1.78 13.77
CA HIS A 180 7.31 3.11 13.26
C HIS A 180 6.06 3.14 12.36
N LEU A 181 5.20 2.11 12.43
CA LEU A 181 3.95 2.07 11.68
C LEU A 181 2.98 3.13 12.21
N LYS A 182 2.35 3.85 11.28
CA LYS A 182 1.27 4.81 11.56
C LYS A 182 -0.06 4.25 11.10
N GLU A 183 -1.10 4.54 11.88
CA GLU A 183 -2.47 4.17 11.53
C GLU A 183 -3.03 5.13 10.47
N HIS A 184 -3.44 4.57 9.33
CA HIS A 184 -4.11 5.28 8.25
C HIS A 184 -5.11 4.37 7.57
N PHE A 185 -6.39 4.73 7.57
CA PHE A 185 -7.45 3.90 6.99
C PHE A 185 -7.81 4.33 5.55
N PRO A 186 -8.41 3.44 4.74
CA PRO A 186 -8.77 3.74 3.35
C PRO A 186 -9.57 5.04 3.15
N GLU A 187 -10.50 5.35 4.05
CA GLU A 187 -11.32 6.56 4.01
C GLU A 187 -10.48 7.82 4.17
N GLU A 188 -9.57 7.81 5.15
CA GLU A 188 -8.66 8.92 5.46
C GLU A 188 -7.69 9.15 4.29
N LEU A 189 -7.12 8.08 3.73
CA LEU A 189 -6.19 8.20 2.60
C LEU A 189 -6.88 8.77 1.36
N ALA A 190 -8.09 8.31 1.07
CA ALA A 190 -8.84 8.81 -0.08
C ALA A 190 -9.32 10.25 0.12
N GLU A 191 -9.62 10.67 1.35
CA GLU A 191 -9.89 12.07 1.70
C GLU A 191 -8.64 12.95 1.51
N VAL A 192 -7.49 12.56 2.09
CA VAL A 192 -6.22 13.27 1.91
C VAL A 192 -5.87 13.39 0.42
N ALA A 193 -6.04 12.34 -0.36
CA ALA A 193 -5.78 12.37 -1.80
C ALA A 193 -6.73 13.31 -2.55
N ALA A 194 -7.96 13.46 -2.08
CA ALA A 194 -8.96 14.34 -2.67
C ALA A 194 -8.68 15.81 -2.41
N GLU A 195 -8.32 16.13 -1.17
CA GLU A 195 -8.15 17.50 -0.66
C GLU A 195 -6.76 18.08 -0.91
N SER A 196 -5.75 17.23 -1.13
CA SER A 196 -4.39 17.69 -1.40
C SER A 196 -4.32 18.49 -2.70
N LYS A 197 -3.75 19.70 -2.61
CA LYS A 197 -3.55 20.59 -3.76
C LYS A 197 -2.66 19.93 -4.82
N ASP A 198 -3.07 20.06 -6.08
CA ASP A 198 -2.38 19.53 -7.26
C ASP A 198 -2.12 18.01 -7.28
N ASN A 199 -2.77 17.30 -6.35
CA ASN A 199 -2.66 15.86 -6.21
C ASN A 199 -3.60 15.12 -7.16
N ILE A 200 -3.04 14.19 -7.96
CA ILE A 200 -3.84 13.40 -8.92
C ILE A 200 -4.52 12.19 -8.29
N GLY A 201 -4.03 11.72 -7.14
CA GLY A 201 -4.58 10.54 -6.46
C GLY A 201 -3.56 9.84 -5.57
N ILE A 202 -3.50 8.50 -5.64
CA ILE A 202 -2.65 7.67 -4.76
C ILE A 202 -1.73 6.75 -5.55
N ALA A 203 -0.46 6.68 -5.15
CA ALA A 203 0.52 5.68 -5.56
C ALA A 203 0.81 4.71 -4.41
N TYR A 204 0.57 3.41 -4.64
CA TYR A 204 0.95 2.34 -3.71
C TYR A 204 2.39 1.90 -4.05
N THR A 205 3.34 2.11 -3.12
CA THR A 205 4.79 2.06 -3.40
C THR A 205 5.63 1.80 -2.13
N TYR A 206 6.93 2.11 -2.19
CA TYR A 206 8.00 1.92 -1.20
C TYR A 206 8.40 0.46 -0.95
N ASN A 207 7.47 -0.40 -0.55
CA ASN A 207 7.67 -1.84 -0.46
C ASN A 207 6.94 -2.53 -1.63
N GLU A 208 6.22 -3.62 -1.40
CA GLU A 208 5.39 -4.25 -2.43
C GLU A 208 3.90 -4.08 -2.13
N PRO A 209 3.14 -3.34 -2.96
CA PRO A 209 1.71 -3.12 -2.74
C PRO A 209 0.85 -4.37 -2.73
N VAL A 210 1.24 -5.42 -3.47
CA VAL A 210 0.51 -6.69 -3.48
C VAL A 210 0.45 -7.33 -2.08
N VAL A 211 1.42 -7.11 -1.18
CA VAL A 211 1.36 -7.79 0.14
C VAL A 211 0.38 -7.16 1.12
N PHE A 212 -0.05 -5.91 0.90
CA PHE A 212 -1.12 -5.23 1.64
C PHE A 212 -2.39 -5.05 0.78
N TYR A 213 -2.63 -6.04 -0.09
CA TYR A 213 -3.70 -6.09 -1.09
C TYR A 213 -5.07 -5.57 -0.63
N GLU A 214 -5.56 -6.02 0.54
CA GLU A 214 -6.89 -5.66 1.03
C GLU A 214 -7.00 -4.15 1.28
N MET A 215 -5.96 -3.55 1.86
CA MET A 215 -5.92 -2.11 2.10
C MET A 215 -5.82 -1.33 0.79
N MET A 216 -5.05 -1.84 -0.18
CA MET A 216 -4.93 -1.24 -1.51
C MET A 216 -6.28 -1.24 -2.24
N ILE A 217 -7.01 -2.36 -2.29
CA ILE A 217 -8.31 -2.44 -2.96
C ILE A 217 -9.35 -1.53 -2.32
N ASP A 218 -9.48 -1.59 -1.00
CA ASP A 218 -10.48 -0.79 -0.29
C ASP A 218 -10.21 0.72 -0.49
N THR A 219 -8.93 1.11 -0.46
CA THR A 219 -8.52 2.49 -0.75
C THR A 219 -8.78 2.86 -2.20
N ALA A 220 -8.41 2.02 -3.16
CA ALA A 220 -8.51 2.32 -4.59
C ALA A 220 -9.95 2.57 -5.03
N ARG A 221 -10.90 1.77 -4.52
CA ARG A 221 -12.34 1.97 -4.73
C ARG A 221 -12.81 3.33 -4.23
N LEU A 222 -12.31 3.78 -3.07
CA LEU A 222 -12.68 5.07 -2.48
C LEU A 222 -12.02 6.27 -3.20
N VAL A 223 -10.80 6.09 -3.72
CA VAL A 223 -10.09 7.08 -4.53
C VAL A 223 -10.82 7.32 -5.86
N HIS A 224 -11.23 6.26 -6.56
CA HIS A 224 -12.01 6.35 -7.79
C HIS A 224 -13.36 7.03 -7.58
N LYS A 225 -14.06 6.74 -6.47
CA LYS A 225 -15.33 7.43 -6.11
C LYS A 225 -15.16 8.93 -5.96
N ARG A 226 -13.95 9.41 -5.67
CA ARG A 226 -13.61 10.84 -5.57
C ARG A 226 -13.02 11.42 -6.86
N GLY A 227 -13.06 10.68 -7.97
CA GLY A 227 -12.56 11.14 -9.28
C GLY A 227 -11.04 11.26 -9.35
N LYS A 228 -10.31 10.57 -8.47
CA LYS A 228 -8.85 10.56 -8.39
C LYS A 228 -8.27 9.26 -8.98
N MET A 229 -6.97 9.27 -9.26
CA MET A 229 -6.26 8.20 -9.94
C MET A 229 -5.57 7.24 -8.96
N ASN A 230 -5.48 5.97 -9.30
CA ASN A 230 -4.71 4.96 -8.58
C ASN A 230 -3.51 4.49 -9.40
N VAL A 231 -2.34 4.43 -8.77
CA VAL A 231 -1.09 3.96 -9.37
C VAL A 231 -0.48 2.87 -8.49
N ALA A 232 0.00 1.80 -9.09
CA ALA A 232 0.79 0.79 -8.39
C ALA A 232 2.24 0.77 -8.89
N VAL A 233 3.20 0.94 -7.98
CA VAL A 233 4.63 0.69 -8.23
C VAL A 233 4.96 -0.66 -7.63
N THR A 234 5.15 -1.68 -8.47
CA THR A 234 5.11 -3.09 -8.05
C THR A 234 6.15 -3.92 -8.76
N ASN A 235 6.60 -4.99 -8.11
CA ASN A 235 7.37 -6.06 -8.73
C ASN A 235 6.49 -7.01 -9.57
N ALA A 236 5.16 -6.83 -9.56
CA ALA A 236 4.15 -7.61 -10.26
C ALA A 236 4.19 -9.13 -10.01
N PHE A 237 4.69 -9.55 -8.84
CA PHE A 237 4.72 -10.95 -8.43
C PHE A 237 3.40 -11.35 -7.77
N ILE A 238 2.37 -11.45 -8.60
CA ILE A 238 0.97 -11.65 -8.22
C ILE A 238 0.38 -12.79 -9.08
N GLU A 239 -0.53 -13.57 -8.52
CA GLU A 239 -1.25 -14.60 -9.28
C GLU A 239 -2.28 -13.97 -10.24
N PRO A 240 -2.70 -14.67 -11.32
CA PRO A 240 -3.64 -14.13 -12.30
C PRO A 240 -4.98 -13.66 -11.72
N ASP A 241 -5.58 -14.44 -10.82
CA ASP A 241 -6.89 -14.10 -10.23
C ASP A 241 -6.86 -12.79 -9.41
N PRO A 242 -5.95 -12.60 -8.44
CA PRO A 242 -5.83 -11.32 -7.75
C PRO A 242 -5.41 -10.18 -8.68
N LEU A 243 -4.58 -10.45 -9.71
CA LEU A 243 -4.27 -9.42 -10.69
C LEU A 243 -5.52 -8.96 -11.46
N GLN A 244 -6.40 -9.90 -11.84
CA GLN A 244 -7.60 -9.61 -12.59
C GLN A 244 -8.61 -8.74 -11.82
N GLU A 245 -8.67 -8.90 -10.49
CA GLU A 245 -9.47 -8.03 -9.62
C GLU A 245 -8.80 -6.66 -9.41
N LEU A 246 -7.46 -6.60 -9.34
CA LEU A 246 -6.70 -5.37 -9.14
C LEU A 246 -6.72 -4.45 -10.37
N ILE A 247 -6.60 -5.02 -11.57
CA ILE A 247 -6.54 -4.30 -12.85
C ILE A 247 -7.61 -3.20 -13.01
N PRO A 248 -8.91 -3.44 -12.79
CA PRO A 248 -9.93 -2.41 -12.98
C PRO A 248 -9.87 -1.26 -11.95
N LEU A 249 -9.11 -1.42 -10.88
CA LEU A 249 -8.96 -0.41 -9.82
C LEU A 249 -7.75 0.49 -10.01
N MET A 250 -6.86 0.17 -10.95
CA MET A 250 -5.61 0.89 -11.20
C MET A 250 -5.64 1.62 -12.55
N ASP A 251 -5.18 2.87 -12.57
CA ASP A 251 -5.10 3.70 -13.77
C ASP A 251 -3.71 3.62 -14.44
N ALA A 252 -2.67 3.33 -13.66
CA ALA A 252 -1.32 3.04 -14.16
C ALA A 252 -0.58 2.05 -13.28
N PHE A 253 0.35 1.32 -13.90
CA PHE A 253 1.32 0.47 -13.22
C PHE A 253 2.73 0.87 -13.64
N ASN A 254 3.62 1.05 -12.68
CA ASN A 254 5.06 0.97 -12.90
C ASN A 254 5.52 -0.41 -12.43
N VAL A 255 5.93 -1.27 -13.37
CA VAL A 255 6.34 -2.65 -13.08
C VAL A 255 7.86 -2.75 -13.11
N ASP A 256 8.45 -3.03 -11.97
CA ASP A 256 9.89 -3.16 -11.86
C ASP A 256 10.38 -4.56 -12.28
N LEU A 257 10.78 -4.68 -13.54
CA LEU A 257 11.52 -5.86 -13.99
C LEU A 257 12.95 -5.79 -13.47
N LYS A 258 13.37 -6.80 -12.69
CA LYS A 258 14.67 -6.80 -12.01
C LYS A 258 15.80 -7.34 -12.89
N ALA A 259 15.49 -8.29 -13.78
CA ALA A 259 16.39 -8.84 -14.78
C ALA A 259 15.60 -9.59 -15.86
N PHE A 260 16.22 -9.90 -16.99
CA PHE A 260 15.70 -10.87 -17.97
C PHE A 260 16.33 -12.25 -17.77
N ASP A 261 16.52 -12.66 -16.50
CA ASP A 261 17.29 -13.84 -16.13
C ASP A 261 16.62 -14.60 -14.97
N LYS A 262 16.33 -15.89 -15.18
CA LYS A 262 15.66 -16.73 -14.18
C LYS A 262 16.57 -17.07 -12.99
N GLU A 263 17.86 -17.29 -13.23
CA GLU A 263 18.85 -17.54 -12.18
C GLU A 263 19.01 -16.30 -11.30
N PHE A 264 19.00 -15.10 -11.89
CA PHE A 264 19.03 -13.85 -11.15
C PHE A 264 17.85 -13.73 -10.17
N TYR A 265 16.63 -14.00 -10.65
CA TYR A 265 15.44 -13.96 -9.78
C TYR A 265 15.53 -14.95 -8.62
N ARG A 266 16.00 -16.18 -8.90
CA ARG A 266 16.15 -17.22 -7.87
C ARG A 266 17.22 -16.85 -6.83
N LYS A 267 18.36 -16.34 -7.30
CA LYS A 267 19.55 -16.11 -6.47
C LYS A 267 19.48 -14.78 -5.71
N TYR A 268 19.04 -13.71 -6.36
CA TYR A 268 19.17 -12.34 -5.84
C TYR A 268 17.83 -11.66 -5.52
N ALA A 269 16.68 -12.23 -5.92
CA ALA A 269 15.36 -11.67 -5.62
C ALA A 269 14.47 -12.59 -4.77
N GLY A 270 14.90 -13.84 -4.53
CA GLY A 270 14.10 -14.84 -3.82
C GLY A 270 12.77 -15.17 -4.53
N ALA A 271 12.70 -15.00 -5.85
CA ALA A 271 11.50 -15.15 -6.66
C ALA A 271 11.76 -15.92 -7.96
N ARG A 272 10.76 -15.98 -8.86
CA ARG A 272 10.88 -16.63 -10.17
C ARG A 272 10.41 -15.68 -11.28
N LEU A 273 11.03 -15.79 -12.45
CA LEU A 273 10.62 -15.10 -13.67
C LEU A 273 9.89 -16.12 -14.58
N GLU A 274 8.60 -15.90 -14.81
CA GLU A 274 7.71 -16.77 -15.60
C GLU A 274 7.07 -16.04 -16.76
#